data_AF-A0A3A8NHH6-F1
#
_entry.id   AF-A0A3A8NHH6-F1
#
_cell.length_a   1.000
_cell.length_b   1.000
_cell.length_c   1.000
_cell.angle_alpha   90.00
_cell.angle_beta   90.00
_cell.angle_gamma   90.00
#
_symmetry.space_group_name_H-M   'P 1'
#
loop_
_entity.id
_entity.type
_entity.pdbx_description
1 polymer ?
#
loop_
_entity_poly.entity_id
_entity_poly.type
_entity_poly.pdbx_seq_one_letter_code
_entity_poly.pdbx_strand_id
1 'polypeptide(L)'
;MRLQHIVVAMVLLSTSALAEELKPFQKEAKIAFEKSIASALNDANTACGTRLKVKTNFDWYTKDWDGVGYEDACKEVFRVIAATCERPEHKKILAKKVTGVACQFTRNILSEIAQSGGMVGFAASESPNNETQPRNVSMWKGLVLYQMHKGDKTIADDTRAVLQDVLKAGSR
;
A
#
# COMPACT_ATOMS: atom_id res chain seq x y z
N MET A 1 -18.47 -52.25 -40.90
CA MET A 1 -19.09 -51.28 -39.96
C MET A 1 -18.18 -51.17 -38.74
N ARG A 2 -17.57 -50.01 -38.49
CA ARG A 2 -16.78 -49.74 -37.27
C ARG A 2 -17.30 -48.45 -36.65
N LEU A 3 -17.92 -48.59 -35.49
CA LEU A 3 -18.44 -47.52 -34.65
C LEU A 3 -17.49 -47.43 -33.45
N GLN A 4 -16.74 -46.34 -33.29
CA GLN A 4 -16.00 -46.07 -32.04
C GLN A 4 -16.06 -44.58 -31.67
N HIS A 5 -17.07 -44.31 -30.85
CA HIS A 5 -17.11 -43.46 -29.64
C HIS A 5 -16.60 -42.01 -29.70
N ILE A 6 -17.60 -41.12 -29.70
CA ILE A 6 -17.58 -39.74 -29.20
C ILE A 6 -17.16 -39.75 -27.73
N VAL A 7 -16.12 -38.99 -27.35
CA VAL A 7 -15.80 -38.69 -25.95
C VAL A 7 -15.55 -37.19 -25.78
N VAL A 8 -16.59 -36.55 -25.23
CA VAL A 8 -16.62 -35.51 -24.19
C VAL A 8 -15.31 -34.74 -23.93
N ALA A 9 -15.28 -33.46 -24.33
CA ALA A 9 -14.36 -32.50 -23.76
C ALA A 9 -15.09 -31.68 -22.67
N MET A 10 -14.50 -31.72 -21.48
CA MET A 10 -15.00 -31.22 -20.22
C MET A 10 -15.31 -29.72 -20.22
N VAL A 11 -16.36 -29.41 -19.45
CA VAL A 11 -16.72 -28.11 -18.91
C VAL A 11 -15.49 -27.37 -18.39
N LEU A 12 -15.08 -26.31 -19.08
CA LEU A 12 -14.23 -25.26 -18.50
C LEU A 12 -15.07 -24.57 -17.42
N LEU A 13 -14.94 -25.04 -16.18
CA LEU A 13 -15.33 -24.29 -15.00
C LEU A 13 -14.41 -23.08 -14.92
N SER A 14 -14.80 -22.03 -15.65
CA SER A 14 -14.32 -20.66 -15.47
C SER A 14 -14.68 -20.26 -14.05
N THR A 15 -13.80 -20.57 -13.10
CA THR A 15 -13.78 -19.94 -11.80
C THR A 15 -13.38 -18.49 -12.03
N SER A 16 -14.36 -17.68 -12.43
CA SER A 16 -14.26 -16.23 -12.33
C SER A 16 -13.99 -15.95 -10.86
N ALA A 17 -12.73 -15.70 -10.52
CA ALA A 17 -12.39 -15.05 -9.27
C ALA A 17 -13.16 -13.74 -9.28
N LEU A 18 -14.28 -13.71 -8.55
CA LEU A 18 -15.04 -12.51 -8.30
C LEU A 18 -14.11 -11.60 -7.50
N ALA A 19 -13.38 -10.73 -8.19
CA ALA A 19 -12.86 -9.54 -7.55
C ALA A 19 -14.08 -8.83 -6.98
N GLU A 20 -14.24 -8.83 -5.66
CA GLU A 20 -15.34 -8.17 -5.00
C GLU A 20 -15.33 -6.71 -5.44
N GLU A 21 -16.36 -6.33 -6.20
CA GLU A 21 -16.36 -5.04 -6.88
C GLU A 21 -16.53 -3.94 -5.83
N LEU A 22 -15.66 -2.93 -5.88
CA LEU A 22 -15.73 -1.79 -4.96
C LEU A 22 -17.12 -1.16 -4.97
N LYS A 23 -17.64 -0.87 -3.77
CA LYS A 23 -18.90 -0.13 -3.62
C LYS A 23 -18.76 1.28 -4.24
N PRO A 24 -19.84 1.93 -4.68
CA PRO A 24 -19.77 3.25 -5.34
C PRO A 24 -18.95 4.28 -4.56
N PHE A 25 -19.16 4.41 -3.24
CA PHE A 25 -18.40 5.34 -2.41
C PHE A 25 -16.90 5.03 -2.33
N GLN A 26 -16.52 3.74 -2.41
CA GLN A 26 -15.11 3.32 -2.42
C GLN A 26 -14.47 3.62 -3.79
N LYS A 27 -15.22 3.50 -4.88
CA LYS A 27 -14.78 3.92 -6.22
C LYS A 27 -14.56 5.42 -6.29
N GLU A 28 -15.49 6.22 -5.75
CA GLU A 28 -15.35 7.68 -5.67
C GLU A 28 -14.14 8.09 -4.83
N ALA A 29 -13.97 7.50 -3.64
CA ALA A 29 -12.80 7.73 -2.78
C ALA A 29 -11.49 7.36 -3.50
N LYS A 30 -11.47 6.24 -4.22
CA LYS A 30 -10.32 5.83 -5.03
C LYS A 30 -9.96 6.86 -6.09
N ILE A 31 -10.93 7.33 -6.86
CA ILE A 31 -10.71 8.34 -7.90
C ILE A 31 -10.21 9.65 -7.28
N ALA A 32 -10.82 10.08 -6.18
CA ALA A 32 -10.40 11.29 -5.46
C ALA A 32 -8.97 11.18 -4.94
N PHE A 33 -8.62 10.03 -4.34
CA PHE A 33 -7.28 9.74 -3.88
C PHE A 33 -6.25 9.74 -5.01
N GLU A 34 -6.51 8.99 -6.10
CA GLU A 34 -5.62 8.92 -7.26
C GLU A 34 -5.36 10.31 -7.86
N LYS A 35 -6.42 11.13 -7.98
CA LYS A 35 -6.30 12.53 -8.43
C LYS A 35 -5.49 13.37 -7.44
N SER A 36 -5.71 13.19 -6.14
CA SER A 36 -5.05 13.94 -5.08
C SER A 36 -3.53 13.69 -5.08
N ILE A 37 -3.11 12.42 -5.17
CA ILE A 37 -1.68 12.05 -5.10
C ILE A 37 -0.92 12.25 -6.42
N ALA A 38 -1.62 12.44 -7.55
CA ALA A 38 -1.02 12.39 -8.89
C ALA A 38 0.20 13.30 -9.06
N SER A 39 0.14 14.54 -8.56
CA SER A 39 1.27 15.48 -8.64
C SER A 39 2.47 14.96 -7.86
N ALA A 40 2.28 14.58 -6.58
CA ALA A 40 3.38 14.11 -5.73
C ALA A 40 4.02 12.82 -6.27
N LEU A 41 3.21 11.91 -6.83
CA LEU A 41 3.69 10.71 -7.52
C LEU A 41 4.53 11.07 -8.75
N ASN A 42 4.08 12.04 -9.56
CA ASN A 42 4.82 12.51 -10.72
C ASN A 42 6.15 13.17 -10.35
N ASP A 43 6.16 13.97 -9.29
CA ASP A 43 7.36 14.63 -8.78
C ASP A 43 8.38 13.59 -8.29
N ALA A 44 7.93 12.58 -7.54
CA ALA A 44 8.78 11.46 -7.11
C ALA A 44 9.34 10.66 -8.30
N ASN A 45 8.49 10.34 -9.29
CA ASN A 45 8.93 9.64 -10.49
C ASN A 45 9.97 10.44 -11.28
N THR A 46 9.77 11.75 -11.42
CA THR A 46 10.71 12.66 -12.10
C THR A 46 12.04 12.74 -11.35
N ALA A 47 11.99 13.03 -10.05
CA ALA A 47 13.18 13.15 -9.21
C ALA A 47 14.01 11.86 -9.22
N CYS A 48 13.35 10.70 -9.07
CA CYS A 48 14.02 9.41 -9.01
C CYS A 48 14.33 8.80 -10.38
N GLY A 49 13.74 9.30 -11.48
CA GLY A 49 13.83 8.67 -12.80
C GLY A 49 13.18 7.29 -12.86
N THR A 50 12.03 7.13 -12.21
CA THR A 50 11.32 5.85 -12.05
C THR A 50 9.87 5.93 -12.51
N ARG A 51 9.15 4.81 -12.40
CA ARG A 51 7.71 4.73 -12.61
C ARG A 51 7.06 3.94 -11.49
N LEU A 52 7.05 4.54 -10.30
CA LEU A 52 6.44 3.97 -9.10
C LEU A 52 4.98 3.64 -9.36
N LYS A 53 4.58 2.43 -8.98
CA LYS A 53 3.17 2.02 -8.93
C LYS A 53 2.62 2.33 -7.55
N VAL A 54 1.36 2.78 -7.49
CA VAL A 54 0.66 2.99 -6.22
C VAL A 54 -0.35 1.89 -6.00
N LYS A 55 -0.41 1.35 -4.78
CA LYS A 55 -1.40 0.35 -4.37
C LYS A 55 -2.10 0.77 -3.09
N THR A 56 -3.42 0.60 -3.08
CA THR A 56 -4.28 0.86 -1.92
C THR A 56 -5.43 -0.14 -1.93
N ASN A 57 -5.82 -0.61 -0.74
CA ASN A 57 -6.92 -1.54 -0.47
C ASN A 57 -8.23 -0.77 -0.19
N PHE A 58 -8.80 -0.14 -1.23
CA PHE A 58 -10.05 0.62 -1.10
C PHE A 58 -11.26 -0.21 -0.71
N ASP A 59 -11.17 -1.54 -0.79
CA ASP A 59 -12.15 -2.46 -0.23
C ASP A 59 -12.30 -2.29 1.29
N TRP A 60 -11.28 -1.78 1.98
CA TRP A 60 -11.29 -1.48 3.42
C TRP A 60 -11.63 -0.02 3.72
N TYR A 61 -11.93 0.77 2.70
CA TYR A 61 -12.37 2.14 2.90
C TYR A 61 -13.77 2.17 3.54
N THR A 62 -13.89 2.92 4.63
CA THR A 62 -15.15 3.25 5.30
C THR A 62 -15.33 4.77 5.32
N LYS A 63 -16.56 5.25 5.50
CA LYS A 63 -16.86 6.69 5.57
C LYS A 63 -16.14 7.40 6.72
N ASP A 64 -15.67 6.68 7.74
CA ASP A 64 -14.92 7.28 8.84
C ASP A 64 -13.53 7.79 8.41
N TRP A 65 -13.09 7.47 7.20
CA TRP A 65 -11.87 8.02 6.59
C TRP A 65 -12.12 9.32 5.82
N ASP A 66 -13.38 9.70 5.58
CA ASP A 66 -13.73 10.97 4.94
C ASP A 66 -13.17 12.14 5.76
N GLY A 67 -12.43 13.04 5.12
CA GLY A 67 -11.88 14.24 5.75
C GLY A 67 -10.71 14.02 6.72
N VAL A 68 -10.19 12.79 6.84
CA VAL A 68 -9.06 12.47 7.74
C VAL A 68 -7.70 12.82 7.13
N GLY A 69 -7.64 13.16 5.83
CA GLY A 69 -6.41 13.56 5.15
C GLY A 69 -5.44 12.40 4.88
N TYR A 70 -5.95 11.18 4.71
CA TYR A 70 -5.13 10.00 4.42
C TYR A 70 -4.38 10.12 3.07
N GLU A 71 -4.94 10.87 2.12
CA GLU A 71 -4.26 11.26 0.89
C GLU A 71 -3.01 12.11 1.15
N ASP A 72 -3.07 13.06 2.09
CA ASP A 72 -1.94 13.96 2.39
C ASP A 72 -0.80 13.21 3.08
N ALA A 73 -1.17 12.30 3.97
CA ALA A 73 -0.26 11.33 4.55
C ALA A 73 0.48 10.50 3.48
N CYS A 74 -0.23 9.96 2.49
CA CYS A 74 0.39 9.23 1.39
C CYS A 74 1.22 10.14 0.46
N LYS A 75 0.81 11.40 0.21
CA LYS A 75 1.62 12.40 -0.51
C LYS A 75 2.96 12.63 0.17
N GLU A 76 2.99 12.65 1.50
CA GLU A 76 4.22 12.87 2.25
C GLU A 76 5.25 11.77 2.01
N VAL A 77 4.81 10.51 1.88
CA VAL A 77 5.68 9.40 1.47
C VAL A 77 6.35 9.69 0.12
N PHE A 78 5.59 10.15 -0.88
CA PHE A 78 6.14 10.51 -2.20
C PHE A 78 7.09 11.70 -2.13
N ARG A 79 6.76 12.73 -1.35
CA ARG A 79 7.63 13.90 -1.17
C ARG A 79 8.98 13.52 -0.58
N VAL A 80 9.00 12.65 0.43
CA VAL A 80 10.25 12.16 1.02
C VAL A 80 11.04 11.30 0.04
N ILE A 81 10.38 10.46 -0.76
CA ILE A 81 11.05 9.70 -1.84
C ILE A 81 11.70 10.68 -2.84
N ALA A 82 10.95 11.69 -3.30
CA ALA A 82 11.44 12.70 -4.22
C ALA A 82 12.67 13.43 -3.66
N ALA A 83 12.58 13.97 -2.45
CA ALA A 83 13.66 14.66 -1.76
C ALA A 83 14.90 13.78 -1.56
N THR A 84 14.71 12.48 -1.30
CA THR A 84 15.84 11.56 -1.15
C THR A 84 16.56 11.34 -2.47
N CYS A 85 15.84 11.36 -3.60
CA CYS A 85 16.38 11.22 -4.96
C CYS A 85 17.02 12.50 -5.52
N GLU A 86 16.85 13.66 -4.90
CA GLU A 86 17.57 14.88 -5.28
C GLU A 86 19.09 14.72 -5.16
N ARG A 87 19.52 13.81 -4.27
CA ARG A 87 20.92 13.39 -4.15
C ARG A 87 21.27 12.35 -5.21
N PRO A 88 22.21 12.64 -6.14
CA PRO A 88 22.54 11.74 -7.25
C PRO A 88 22.97 10.33 -6.79
N GLU A 89 23.68 10.23 -5.67
CA GLU A 89 24.16 8.98 -5.08
C GLU A 89 23.00 8.06 -4.62
N HIS A 90 21.87 8.64 -4.21
CA HIS A 90 20.71 7.90 -3.76
C HIS A 90 19.80 7.47 -4.91
N LYS A 91 19.71 8.30 -5.95
CA LYS A 91 18.81 8.11 -7.10
C LYS A 91 18.94 6.73 -7.72
N LYS A 92 20.16 6.27 -8.01
CA LYS A 92 20.41 4.95 -8.65
C LYS A 92 19.97 3.78 -7.76
N ILE A 93 20.22 3.87 -6.46
CA ILE A 93 19.86 2.81 -5.51
C ILE A 93 18.34 2.76 -5.37
N LEU A 94 17.70 3.91 -5.18
CA LEU A 94 16.25 4.02 -5.04
C LEU A 94 15.52 3.56 -6.30
N ALA A 95 15.98 3.94 -7.50
CA ALA A 95 15.39 3.48 -8.75
C ALA A 95 15.44 1.95 -8.93
N LYS A 96 16.45 1.29 -8.36
CA LYS A 96 16.59 -0.17 -8.40
C LYS A 96 15.77 -0.88 -7.32
N LYS A 97 15.69 -0.30 -6.12
CA LYS A 97 15.12 -0.95 -4.93
C LYS A 97 13.66 -0.58 -4.69
N VAL A 98 13.22 0.62 -5.07
CA VAL A 98 11.87 1.13 -4.85
C VAL A 98 11.11 1.10 -6.16
N THR A 99 10.17 0.17 -6.26
CA THR A 99 9.37 -0.10 -7.46
C THR A 99 7.93 0.40 -7.33
N GLY A 100 7.51 0.72 -6.10
CA GLY A 100 6.18 1.26 -5.84
C GLY A 100 5.99 1.65 -4.39
N VAL A 101 4.82 2.23 -4.14
CA VAL A 101 4.35 2.65 -2.83
C VAL A 101 3.00 1.99 -2.58
N ALA A 102 2.84 1.38 -1.42
CA ALA A 102 1.57 0.86 -0.97
C ALA A 102 1.08 1.71 0.21
N CYS A 103 0.04 2.50 0.01
CA CYS A 103 -0.61 3.22 1.10
C CYS A 103 -1.89 2.46 1.43
N GLN A 104 -1.92 1.76 2.57
CA GLN A 104 -2.98 0.80 2.91
C GLN A 104 -3.78 1.25 4.12
N PHE A 105 -5.10 1.19 4.02
CA PHE A 105 -5.98 1.36 5.18
C PHE A 105 -5.72 0.23 6.17
N THR A 106 -5.56 0.57 7.44
CA THR A 106 -5.46 -0.41 8.52
C THR A 106 -6.85 -0.77 9.02
N ARG A 107 -7.09 -2.06 9.26
CA ARG A 107 -8.30 -2.50 9.94
C ARG A 107 -8.15 -2.20 11.43
N ASN A 108 -8.86 -1.20 11.92
CA ASN A 108 -8.92 -0.95 13.34
C ASN A 108 -9.95 -1.90 13.96
N ILE A 109 -9.52 -3.15 14.16
CA ILE A 109 -10.36 -4.25 14.65
C ILE A 109 -11.04 -3.85 15.98
N LEU A 110 -10.38 -3.02 16.80
CA LEU A 110 -10.94 -2.52 18.06
C LEU A 110 -12.15 -1.61 17.89
N SER A 111 -12.21 -0.76 16.86
CA SER A 111 -13.40 0.06 16.59
C SER A 111 -14.56 -0.75 16.00
N GLU A 112 -14.25 -1.81 15.24
CA GLU A 112 -15.27 -2.75 14.74
C GLU A 112 -15.84 -3.59 15.90
N ILE A 113 -15.00 -4.06 16.84
CA ILE A 113 -15.43 -4.79 18.04
C ILE A 113 -16.24 -3.89 19.00
N ALA A 114 -15.82 -2.63 19.19
CA ALA A 114 -16.54 -1.68 20.06
C ALA A 114 -17.95 -1.34 19.53
N GLN A 115 -18.14 -1.31 18.20
CA GLN A 115 -19.46 -1.14 17.60
C GLN A 115 -20.31 -2.43 17.58
N SER A 116 -19.67 -3.60 17.69
CA SER A 116 -20.32 -4.92 17.59
C SER A 116 -20.68 -5.57 18.94
N GLY A 117 -20.28 -4.99 20.08
CA GLY A 117 -20.70 -5.43 21.41
C GLY A 117 -20.39 -6.90 21.77
N GLY A 118 -19.30 -7.49 21.25
CA GLY A 118 -19.05 -8.94 21.38
C GLY A 118 -17.59 -9.37 21.49
N MET A 119 -17.37 -10.42 22.30
CA MET A 119 -16.11 -10.96 22.84
C MET A 119 -14.94 -11.21 21.86
N VAL A 120 -13.75 -10.99 22.42
CA VAL A 120 -12.41 -11.12 21.84
C VAL A 120 -12.08 -12.55 21.42
N GLY A 121 -11.56 -12.70 20.19
CA GLY A 121 -10.96 -13.94 19.74
C GLY A 121 -10.22 -13.75 18.40
N PHE A 122 -8.90 -13.74 18.48
CA PHE A 122 -7.92 -14.00 17.41
C PHE A 122 -7.31 -12.83 16.62
N ALA A 123 -5.97 -12.86 16.65
CA ALA A 123 -5.00 -12.33 15.69
C ALA A 123 -4.57 -10.85 15.80
N ALA A 124 -4.03 -10.47 16.96
CA ALA A 124 -2.83 -9.64 16.95
C ALA A 124 -1.67 -10.53 16.49
N SER A 125 -1.21 -10.37 15.25
CA SER A 125 0.07 -10.97 14.85
C SER A 125 1.17 -10.21 15.59
N GLU A 126 1.69 -10.81 16.65
CA GLU A 126 2.93 -10.37 17.30
C GLU A 126 4.03 -10.29 16.25
N SER A 127 4.69 -9.14 16.17
CA SER A 127 5.96 -8.99 15.48
C SER A 127 7.08 -9.33 16.46
N PRO A 128 8.02 -10.22 16.14
CA PRO A 128 9.10 -10.59 17.05
C PRO A 128 10.16 -9.48 17.08
N ASN A 129 10.31 -8.86 18.25
CA ASN A 129 11.48 -8.17 18.78
C ASN A 129 12.17 -7.07 17.91
N ASN A 130 11.87 -5.80 18.22
CA ASN A 130 12.90 -4.82 18.60
C ASN A 130 12.27 -3.57 19.22
N GLU A 131 12.89 -3.03 20.27
CA GLU A 131 12.48 -1.86 21.07
C GLU A 131 12.52 -0.53 20.29
N THR A 132 11.66 -0.39 19.29
CA THR A 132 11.39 0.88 18.63
C THR A 132 9.91 0.85 18.30
N GLN A 133 9.17 1.93 18.58
CA GLN A 133 7.75 2.03 18.22
C GLN A 133 7.53 1.49 16.80
N PRO A 134 6.48 0.68 16.56
CA PRO A 134 6.22 0.13 15.24
C PRO A 134 6.10 1.29 14.25
N ARG A 135 7.03 1.37 13.29
CA ARG A 135 6.99 2.38 12.24
C ARG A 135 5.77 2.11 11.37
N ASN A 136 4.97 3.14 11.09
CA ASN A 136 3.85 3.03 10.17
C ASN A 136 4.31 2.87 8.72
N VAL A 137 5.60 3.09 8.46
CA VAL A 137 6.25 2.91 7.16
C VAL A 137 7.29 1.78 7.24
N SER A 138 7.29 0.90 6.25
CA SER A 138 8.24 -0.21 6.12
C SER A 138 8.61 -0.47 4.65
N MET A 139 9.62 -1.30 4.41
CA MET A 139 10.01 -1.73 3.07
C MET A 139 9.73 -3.23 2.89
N TRP A 140 8.94 -3.59 1.88
CA TRP A 140 8.63 -4.98 1.57
C TRP A 140 8.77 -5.27 0.07
N LYS A 141 9.72 -6.13 -0.30
CA LYS A 141 9.94 -6.58 -1.70
C LYS A 141 9.95 -5.43 -2.73
N GLY A 142 10.56 -4.31 -2.36
CA GLY A 142 10.65 -3.10 -3.20
C GLY A 142 9.41 -2.22 -3.22
N LEU A 143 8.48 -2.42 -2.29
CA LEU A 143 7.38 -1.51 -2.01
C LEU A 143 7.64 -0.78 -0.69
N VAL A 144 7.56 0.55 -0.72
CA VAL A 144 7.43 1.33 0.53
C VAL A 144 5.98 1.18 0.98
N LEU A 145 5.77 0.42 2.05
CA LEU A 145 4.46 0.17 2.63
C LEU A 145 4.20 1.18 3.74
N TYR A 146 3.20 2.01 3.55
CA TYR A 146 2.63 2.88 4.57
C TYR A 146 1.29 2.29 5.04
N GLN A 147 1.22 1.91 6.30
CA GLN A 147 -0.01 1.54 7.00
C GLN A 147 -0.67 2.81 7.51
N MET A 148 -1.74 3.23 6.83
CA MET A 148 -2.44 4.47 7.13
C MET A 148 -3.11 4.39 8.50
N HIS A 149 -2.78 5.32 9.39
CA HIS A 149 -3.56 5.57 10.59
C HIS A 149 -4.10 6.99 10.60
N LYS A 150 -5.19 7.19 11.34
CA LYS A 150 -5.81 8.51 11.47
C LYS A 150 -4.92 9.40 12.34
N GLY A 151 -4.57 10.58 11.84
CA GLY A 151 -3.78 11.56 12.59
C GLY A 151 -2.28 11.28 12.64
N ASP A 152 -1.75 10.52 11.69
CA ASP A 152 -0.31 10.26 11.59
C ASP A 152 0.50 11.54 11.37
N LYS A 153 1.50 11.78 12.23
CA LYS A 153 2.36 12.97 12.20
C LYS A 153 3.82 12.67 11.88
N THR A 154 4.24 11.41 11.96
CA THR A 154 5.65 11.00 11.84
C THR A 154 6.01 10.40 10.48
N ILE A 155 5.08 10.41 9.51
CA ILE A 155 5.23 9.74 8.21
C ILE A 155 6.50 10.16 7.49
N ALA A 156 6.82 11.46 7.51
CA ALA A 156 8.01 11.97 6.85
C ALA A 156 9.30 11.37 7.46
N ASP A 157 9.37 11.31 8.78
CA ASP A 157 10.53 10.79 9.51
C ASP A 157 10.64 9.27 9.38
N ASP A 158 9.52 8.55 9.49
CA ASP A 158 9.45 7.10 9.32
C ASP A 158 9.85 6.69 7.90
N THR A 159 9.34 7.40 6.88
CA THR A 159 9.70 7.17 5.48
C THR A 159 11.19 7.42 5.27
N ARG A 160 11.72 8.53 5.79
CA ARG A 160 13.15 8.86 5.65
C ARG A 160 14.03 7.80 6.27
N ALA A 161 13.68 7.32 7.46
CA ALA A 161 14.42 6.27 8.15
C ALA A 161 14.43 4.96 7.33
N VAL A 162 13.27 4.54 6.80
CA VAL A 162 13.18 3.35 5.93
C VAL A 162 14.02 3.50 4.67
N LEU A 163 13.98 4.66 4.01
CA LEU A 163 14.79 4.88 2.80
C LEU A 163 16.29 4.90 3.11
N GLN A 164 16.70 5.46 4.25
CA GLN A 164 18.10 5.41 4.68
C GLN A 164 18.58 3.97 4.90
N ASP A 165 17.75 3.11 5.48
CA ASP A 165 18.08 1.69 5.68
C ASP A 165 18.22 0.97 4.32
N VAL A 166 17.37 1.31 3.35
CA VAL A 166 17.47 0.81 1.97
C VAL A 166 18.76 1.27 1.28
N LEU A 167 19.15 2.53 1.46
CA LEU A 167 20.38 3.09 0.89
C LEU A 167 21.63 2.41 1.47
N LYS A 168 21.66 2.18 2.79
CA LYS A 168 22.74 1.44 3.46
C LYS A 168 22.83 -0.01 2.96
N ALA A 169 21.69 -0.68 2.78
CA ALA A 169 21.65 -2.04 2.28
C ALA A 169 21.99 -2.16 0.79
N GLY A 170 21.74 -1.11 0.00
CA GLY A 170 22.02 -1.06 -1.44
C GLY A 170 23.43 -0.61 -1.81
N SER A 171 24.21 -0.11 -0.85
CA SER A 171 25.61 0.30 -1.03
C SER A 171 26.63 -0.82 -0.75
N ARG A 172 26.15 -2.01 -0.38
CA ARG A 172 26.93 -3.24 -0.22
C ARG A 172 26.86 -4.07 -1.48
#